data_AF-A0A9D5P5G7-F1
#
_entry.id   AF-A0A9D5P5G7-F1
#
_cell.length_a   1.000
_cell.length_b   1.000
_cell.length_c   1.000
_cell.angle_alpha   90.00
_cell.angle_beta   90.00
_cell.angle_gamma   90.00
#
_symmetry.space_group_name_H-M   'P 1'
#
loop_
_entity.id
_entity.type
_entity.pdbx_description
1 polymer ?
#
loop_
_entity_poly.entity_id
_entity_poly.type
_entity_poly.pdbx_seq_one_letter_code
_entity_poly.pdbx_strand_id
1 'polypeptide(L)'
;MKGFVTTLITTAFSASIFAGVNKQNFDFVVGVDGTWAQAKAAAESSTKARYYIFLPDGQYDFGRMTGDSNQKTTFSRANVSLIGQSMDGVVCYNAPTTEGIGVTATLYLKKGGIYMQDITLKNNGYVNVNASANRLVCLQDEGDKNIYKNVKMLSGQDTYYTTKAARRTYLEGCEIHGTVDFICGGGQVYFNRCLLYCENRANDVITAPGGNGEQFGYVFESCTIDGAISDGSFTLGRAWQQKPRAVFLNTTMKKKPSAAGWGNPMNTCPALFAEYNSKDVWGNAVDLSQRRSSYSCSKDGSTANFNPVLNSWEASQYTIKNVVGSDGWAPDVDATLVSARQLTSNGNMLSWNDDENAMCYFIFCDGKYVANTTQSTYIVNGGNVNSVYTVRAANAMGGLGASSNGVTLGGEIVPPDTLDNPEPSENEHVFHFDNGKTSMREGTDKENVWSCTDDGYTGYKWEISSRDDKPVLYGNDVTYLGKTYKTFKGSNGAQAKLTMPDGVAAKKITFVGYTNDAELLSVLSEINGDSTVYLTFDRNTSNYASSPAMITYEFSEPVCKDFTFTFSVKQACFIIALDSEFCDCEKKQSGSDPTSVDLTISDEMGNSEYYDIYGRKVSQPTAGIVYIHAGKKVMIR
;
A
#
# COMPACT_ATOMS: atom_id res chain seq x y z
N MET A 1 -12.44 61.75 37.56
CA MET A 1 -12.49 60.30 37.81
C MET A 1 -13.17 59.61 36.64
N LYS A 2 -12.39 58.83 35.88
CA LYS A 2 -12.68 57.50 35.31
C LYS A 2 -11.74 57.34 34.12
N GLY A 3 -10.64 56.63 34.37
CA GLY A 3 -9.58 56.37 33.43
C GLY A 3 -10.03 55.42 32.32
N PHE A 4 -9.53 55.68 31.12
CA PHE A 4 -9.52 54.74 30.02
C PHE A 4 -8.63 53.57 30.39
N VAL A 5 -9.22 52.38 30.53
CA VAL A 5 -8.48 51.13 30.61
C VAL A 5 -8.24 50.68 29.17
N THR A 6 -7.02 50.89 28.68
CA THR A 6 -6.55 50.31 27.43
C THR A 6 -6.30 48.83 27.68
N THR A 7 -7.24 47.97 27.31
CA THR A 7 -7.02 46.53 27.31
C THR A 7 -6.00 46.19 26.23
N LEU A 8 -4.76 45.91 26.61
CA LEU A 8 -3.80 45.25 25.73
C LEU A 8 -4.39 43.89 25.34
N ILE A 9 -4.75 43.74 24.06
CA ILE A 9 -4.98 42.43 23.45
C ILE A 9 -3.59 41.84 23.22
N THR A 10 -3.11 41.04 24.17
CA THR A 10 -1.96 40.16 23.94
C THR A 10 -2.41 39.02 23.03
N THR A 11 -2.16 39.16 21.73
CA THR A 11 -2.16 38.02 20.80
C THR A 11 -1.00 37.12 21.17
N ALA A 12 -1.28 36.07 21.97
CA ALA A 12 -0.35 34.98 22.17
C ALA A 12 -0.24 34.19 20.85
N PHE A 13 0.80 34.47 20.06
CA PHE A 13 1.28 33.50 19.09
C PHE A 13 1.88 32.35 19.89
N SER A 14 1.12 31.26 20.05
CA SER A 14 1.72 29.97 20.35
C SER A 14 2.41 29.52 19.07
N ALA A 15 3.68 29.90 18.91
CA ALA A 15 4.58 29.12 18.08
C ALA A 15 4.68 27.76 18.76
N SER A 16 3.93 26.78 18.26
CA SER A 16 4.20 25.39 18.56
C SER A 16 5.61 25.14 18.07
N ILE A 17 6.54 25.03 19.02
CA ILE A 17 7.87 24.53 18.76
C ILE A 17 7.63 23.06 18.41
N PHE A 18 7.47 22.76 17.12
CA PHE A 18 7.42 21.39 16.67
C PHE A 18 8.77 20.79 17.06
N ALA A 19 8.77 19.84 17.99
CA ALA A 19 9.91 18.93 18.07
C ALA A 19 10.04 18.32 16.67
N GLY A 20 11.24 18.43 16.07
CA GLY A 20 11.48 17.92 14.71
C GLY A 20 10.96 16.50 14.55
N VAL A 21 10.46 16.18 13.36
CA VAL A 21 9.86 14.87 13.09
C VAL A 21 10.96 13.82 13.16
N ASN A 22 10.70 12.71 13.88
CA ASN A 22 11.62 11.56 13.87
C ASN A 22 11.67 10.99 12.45
N LYS A 23 12.82 11.14 11.79
CA LYS A 23 13.00 10.65 10.43
C LYS A 23 13.01 9.12 10.39
N GLN A 24 12.21 8.56 9.49
CA GLN A 24 12.16 7.13 9.24
C GLN A 24 11.59 6.85 7.84
N ASN A 25 12.04 5.76 7.24
CA ASN A 25 11.39 5.21 6.05
C ASN A 25 10.05 4.58 6.42
N PHE A 26 9.22 4.32 5.41
CA PHE A 26 7.99 3.56 5.61
C PHE A 26 8.27 2.13 6.04
N ASP A 27 7.34 1.54 6.79
CA ASP A 27 7.48 0.19 7.32
C ASP A 27 7.19 -0.89 6.28
N PHE A 28 6.37 -0.56 5.27
CA PHE A 28 5.99 -1.47 4.21
C PHE A 28 5.64 -0.72 2.93
N VAL A 29 6.20 -1.15 1.81
CA VAL A 29 5.88 -0.69 0.47
C VAL A 29 5.27 -1.86 -0.30
N VAL A 30 3.98 -1.75 -0.64
CA VAL A 30 3.26 -2.80 -1.35
C VAL A 30 3.84 -2.97 -2.76
N GLY A 31 4.14 -4.21 -3.13
CA GLY A 31 4.80 -4.58 -4.38
C GLY A 31 6.34 -4.63 -4.29
N VAL A 32 6.94 -4.01 -3.27
CA VAL A 32 8.39 -4.08 -3.02
C VAL A 32 8.68 -5.05 -1.87
N ASP A 33 8.05 -4.82 -0.71
CA ASP A 33 8.24 -5.66 0.48
C ASP A 33 7.27 -6.86 0.52
N GLY A 34 6.26 -6.84 -0.35
CA GLY A 34 5.29 -7.92 -0.51
C GLY A 34 3.89 -7.44 -0.89
N THR A 35 2.92 -8.33 -0.77
CA THR A 35 1.51 -8.09 -1.11
C THR A 35 0.78 -7.25 -0.05
N TRP A 36 -0.40 -6.74 -0.40
CA TRP A 36 -1.29 -6.07 0.56
C TRP A 36 -1.65 -6.96 1.76
N ALA A 37 -1.86 -8.27 1.57
CA ALA A 37 -2.14 -9.18 2.68
C ALA A 37 -0.99 -9.20 3.70
N GLN A 38 0.25 -9.22 3.20
CA GLN A 38 1.45 -9.17 4.04
C GLN A 38 1.60 -7.81 4.72
N ALA A 39 1.34 -6.70 4.02
CA ALA A 39 1.35 -5.36 4.60
C ALA A 39 0.35 -5.24 5.76
N LYS A 40 -0.87 -5.72 5.57
CA LYS A 40 -1.92 -5.75 6.59
C LYS A 40 -1.50 -6.61 7.79
N ALA A 41 -1.02 -7.83 7.55
CA ALA A 41 -0.61 -8.74 8.61
C ALA A 41 0.57 -8.17 9.42
N ALA A 42 1.57 -7.60 8.73
CA ALA A 42 2.73 -6.96 9.36
C ALA A 42 2.35 -5.73 10.18
N ALA A 43 1.40 -4.92 9.70
CA ALA A 43 0.83 -3.86 10.50
C ALA A 43 0.17 -4.45 11.75
N GLU A 44 -0.77 -5.38 11.60
CA GLU A 44 -1.55 -5.95 12.71
C GLU A 44 -0.69 -6.59 13.81
N SER A 45 0.46 -7.18 13.47
CA SER A 45 1.41 -7.75 14.44
C SER A 45 2.41 -6.74 15.04
N SER A 46 2.52 -5.53 14.47
CA SER A 46 3.55 -4.57 14.88
C SER A 46 3.38 -4.04 16.31
N THR A 47 4.48 -3.67 16.97
CA THR A 47 4.46 -2.96 18.25
C THR A 47 4.75 -1.46 18.10
N LYS A 48 4.97 -0.97 16.87
CA LYS A 48 5.28 0.44 16.60
C LYS A 48 4.10 1.35 16.95
N ALA A 49 4.40 2.54 17.48
CA ALA A 49 3.41 3.53 17.88
C ALA A 49 2.47 3.94 16.73
N ARG A 50 3.03 4.04 15.51
CA ARG A 50 2.33 4.17 14.23
C ARG A 50 3.00 3.26 13.21
N TYR A 51 2.22 2.68 12.31
CA TYR A 51 2.73 1.84 11.22
C TYR A 51 2.40 2.47 9.86
N TYR A 52 3.39 2.59 8.98
CA TYR A 52 3.29 3.30 7.70
C TYR A 52 3.34 2.33 6.52
N ILE A 53 2.28 2.32 5.72
CA ILE A 53 2.16 1.53 4.50
C ILE A 53 2.05 2.47 3.31
N PHE A 54 2.89 2.23 2.29
CA PHE A 54 2.82 2.93 1.02
C PHE A 54 2.30 2.00 -0.08
N LEU A 55 1.41 2.54 -0.92
CA LEU A 55 0.90 1.89 -2.11
C LEU A 55 1.32 2.71 -3.35
N PRO A 56 2.25 2.20 -4.18
CA PRO A 56 2.50 2.75 -5.51
C PRO A 56 1.23 2.79 -6.36
N ASP A 57 1.22 3.54 -7.46
CA ASP A 57 0.07 3.52 -8.39
C ASP A 57 -0.20 2.09 -8.89
N GLY A 58 -1.44 1.65 -8.80
CA GLY A 58 -1.84 0.28 -9.05
C GLY A 58 -3.26 -0.03 -8.58
N GLN A 59 -3.73 -1.24 -8.92
CA GLN A 59 -5.02 -1.76 -8.45
C GLN A 59 -4.79 -2.87 -7.43
N TYR A 60 -5.48 -2.79 -6.30
CA TYR A 60 -5.28 -3.68 -5.16
C TYR A 60 -6.59 -4.35 -4.73
N ASP A 61 -6.65 -5.67 -4.83
CA ASP A 61 -7.77 -6.45 -4.32
C ASP A 61 -7.64 -6.57 -2.79
N PHE A 62 -8.34 -5.68 -2.08
CA PHE A 62 -8.41 -5.71 -0.62
C PHE A 62 -9.28 -6.86 -0.12
N GLY A 63 -10.28 -7.25 -0.92
CA GLY A 63 -11.32 -8.19 -0.56
C GLY A 63 -10.85 -9.64 -0.50
N ARG A 64 -10.48 -10.20 -1.65
CA ARG A 64 -10.09 -11.62 -1.78
C ARG A 64 -8.92 -12.00 -0.88
N MET A 65 -8.01 -11.05 -0.65
CA MET A 65 -6.78 -11.25 0.11
C MET A 65 -7.01 -11.41 1.63
N THR A 66 -8.25 -11.29 2.12
CA THR A 66 -8.56 -11.32 3.57
C THR A 66 -9.22 -12.60 4.06
N GLY A 67 -9.61 -13.51 3.15
CA GLY A 67 -10.27 -14.77 3.49
C GLY A 67 -11.73 -14.65 3.94
N ASP A 68 -12.31 -13.45 3.99
CA ASP A 68 -13.75 -13.26 4.24
C ASP A 68 -14.58 -13.72 3.04
N SER A 69 -15.60 -14.55 3.29
CA SER A 69 -16.43 -15.14 2.22
C SER A 69 -17.20 -14.11 1.38
N ASN A 70 -17.46 -12.92 1.92
CA ASN A 70 -18.08 -11.81 1.21
C ASN A 70 -17.07 -10.70 0.88
N GLN A 71 -15.77 -10.99 0.95
CA GLN A 71 -14.68 -10.06 0.65
C GLN A 71 -14.69 -8.79 1.49
N LYS A 72 -15.14 -8.89 2.76
CA LYS A 72 -15.03 -7.79 3.72
C LYS A 72 -13.63 -7.72 4.34
N THR A 73 -12.94 -6.61 4.13
CA THR A 73 -11.59 -6.41 4.68
C THR A 73 -11.64 -5.76 6.05
N THR A 74 -11.39 -6.51 7.11
CA THR A 74 -11.34 -5.97 8.49
C THR A 74 -9.92 -5.65 8.91
N PHE A 75 -9.66 -4.40 9.30
CA PHE A 75 -8.37 -3.92 9.77
C PHE A 75 -8.47 -3.54 11.26
N SER A 76 -7.76 -4.28 12.12
CA SER A 76 -7.97 -4.23 13.57
C SER A 76 -6.95 -3.42 14.36
N ARG A 77 -5.96 -2.84 13.69
CA ARG A 77 -4.90 -2.05 14.32
C ARG A 77 -5.23 -0.55 14.36
N ALA A 78 -4.88 0.09 15.47
CA ALA A 78 -4.90 1.55 15.62
C ALA A 78 -3.62 2.21 15.08
N ASN A 79 -3.66 3.50 14.79
CA ASN A 79 -2.47 4.28 14.39
C ASN A 79 -1.76 3.71 13.14
N VAL A 80 -2.50 3.54 12.04
CA VAL A 80 -1.90 3.17 10.76
C VAL A 80 -2.03 4.32 9.79
N SER A 81 -0.97 4.52 9.01
CA SER A 81 -0.95 5.42 7.87
C SER A 81 -0.97 4.61 6.58
N LEU A 82 -2.03 4.77 5.79
CA LEU A 82 -2.20 4.17 4.46
C LEU A 82 -2.03 5.28 3.43
N ILE A 83 -0.90 5.29 2.72
CA ILE A 83 -0.54 6.38 1.82
C ILE A 83 -0.42 5.83 0.41
N GLY A 84 -1.25 6.33 -0.50
CA GLY A 84 -1.11 6.05 -1.91
C GLY A 84 -0.14 6.99 -2.59
N GLN A 85 0.39 6.57 -3.73
CA GLN A 85 1.14 7.43 -4.62
C GLN A 85 0.25 8.54 -5.19
N SER A 86 -0.97 8.23 -5.62
CA SER A 86 -1.93 9.23 -6.09
C SER A 86 -3.37 8.75 -5.90
N MET A 87 -4.29 9.68 -5.65
CA MET A 87 -5.70 9.36 -5.41
C MET A 87 -6.31 8.55 -6.56
N ASP A 88 -6.05 8.94 -7.81
CA ASP A 88 -6.61 8.26 -8.99
C ASP A 88 -5.80 7.05 -9.44
N GLY A 89 -4.49 7.01 -9.16
CA GLY A 89 -3.61 5.90 -9.54
C GLY A 89 -3.67 4.72 -8.59
N VAL A 90 -4.03 4.92 -7.32
CA VAL A 90 -4.17 3.85 -6.31
C VAL A 90 -5.63 3.49 -6.12
N VAL A 91 -6.04 2.33 -6.63
CA VAL A 91 -7.43 1.85 -6.52
C VAL A 91 -7.48 0.56 -5.70
N CYS A 92 -7.96 0.67 -4.46
CA CYS A 92 -8.20 -0.45 -3.57
C CYS A 92 -9.67 -0.89 -3.66
N TYR A 93 -9.92 -2.16 -3.97
CA TYR A 93 -11.27 -2.64 -4.21
C TYR A 93 -11.59 -3.99 -3.56
N ASN A 94 -12.88 -4.27 -3.40
CA ASN A 94 -13.42 -5.59 -3.15
C ASN A 94 -14.64 -5.85 -4.06
N ALA A 95 -15.13 -7.08 -4.12
CA ALA A 95 -16.31 -7.46 -4.91
C ALA A 95 -17.23 -8.40 -4.10
N PRO A 96 -17.96 -7.87 -3.09
CA PRO A 96 -18.92 -8.66 -2.33
C PRO A 96 -20.05 -9.18 -3.22
N THR A 97 -20.53 -10.39 -2.94
CA THR A 97 -21.66 -11.00 -3.66
C THR A 97 -22.97 -10.84 -2.92
N THR A 98 -22.92 -10.59 -1.61
CA THR A 98 -24.07 -10.37 -0.74
C THR A 98 -24.08 -8.91 -0.28
N GLU A 99 -25.16 -8.18 -0.55
CA GLU A 99 -25.33 -6.80 -0.10
C GLU A 99 -25.52 -6.70 1.42
N GLY A 100 -25.10 -5.58 2.01
CA GLY A 100 -25.40 -5.31 3.42
C GLY A 100 -24.37 -4.41 4.09
N ILE A 101 -24.88 -3.45 4.88
CA ILE A 101 -24.08 -2.43 5.56
C ILE A 101 -23.00 -2.99 6.51
N GLY A 102 -23.21 -4.19 7.07
CA GLY A 102 -22.26 -4.82 8.00
C GLY A 102 -21.27 -5.79 7.37
N VAL A 103 -21.46 -6.15 6.10
CA VAL A 103 -20.80 -7.31 5.45
C VAL A 103 -20.10 -6.97 4.14
N THR A 104 -20.18 -5.75 3.64
CA THR A 104 -19.68 -5.39 2.29
C THR A 104 -18.45 -4.49 2.29
N ALA A 105 -18.02 -3.97 3.44
CA ALA A 105 -16.97 -2.96 3.53
C ALA A 105 -15.68 -3.35 2.77
N THR A 106 -15.28 -2.53 1.79
CA THR A 106 -13.95 -2.63 1.15
C THR A 106 -12.84 -2.44 2.17
N LEU A 107 -13.08 -1.60 3.18
CA LEU A 107 -12.23 -1.50 4.36
C LEU A 107 -13.10 -1.23 5.59
N TYR A 108 -12.97 -2.08 6.61
CA TYR A 108 -13.58 -1.92 7.91
C TYR A 108 -12.51 -1.65 8.96
N LEU A 109 -12.47 -0.42 9.46
CA LEU A 109 -11.53 0.05 10.48
C LEU A 109 -12.13 -0.12 11.86
N LYS A 110 -11.65 -1.12 12.63
CA LYS A 110 -12.14 -1.38 13.99
C LYS A 110 -11.54 -0.46 15.06
N LYS A 111 -10.49 0.28 14.72
CA LYS A 111 -9.73 1.12 15.65
C LYS A 111 -9.46 2.48 15.04
N GLY A 112 -9.09 3.43 15.91
CA GLY A 112 -8.84 4.82 15.59
C GLY A 112 -7.38 5.16 15.25
N GLY A 113 -7.12 6.45 15.04
CA GLY A 113 -5.80 6.99 14.70
C GLY A 113 -5.36 6.70 13.27
N ILE A 114 -6.29 6.32 12.39
CA ILE A 114 -6.01 6.00 10.99
C ILE A 114 -5.78 7.30 10.22
N TYR A 115 -4.68 7.35 9.46
CA TYR A 115 -4.43 8.38 8.48
C TYR A 115 -4.44 7.74 7.10
N MET A 116 -5.26 8.26 6.18
CA MET A 116 -5.32 7.78 4.81
C MET A 116 -5.17 8.95 3.87
N GLN A 117 -4.29 8.82 2.86
CA GLN A 117 -4.10 9.86 1.87
C GLN A 117 -3.87 9.29 0.48
N ASP A 118 -4.38 9.99 -0.55
CA ASP A 118 -4.10 9.73 -1.96
C ASP A 118 -4.50 8.31 -2.38
N ILE A 119 -5.70 7.86 -1.99
CA ILE A 119 -6.23 6.51 -2.28
C ILE A 119 -7.67 6.60 -2.78
N THR A 120 -8.01 5.78 -3.78
CA THR A 120 -9.39 5.43 -4.12
C THR A 120 -9.80 4.12 -3.45
N LEU A 121 -10.86 4.15 -2.65
CA LEU A 121 -11.59 2.98 -2.16
C LEU A 121 -12.81 2.74 -3.05
N LYS A 122 -12.95 1.52 -3.58
CA LYS A 122 -14.05 1.16 -4.47
C LYS A 122 -14.73 -0.14 -4.05
N ASN A 123 -16.04 -0.09 -3.88
CA ASN A 123 -16.82 -1.32 -3.75
C ASN A 123 -17.33 -1.76 -5.13
N ASN A 124 -16.75 -2.83 -5.67
CA ASN A 124 -17.17 -3.45 -6.94
C ASN A 124 -18.25 -4.54 -6.75
N GLY A 125 -18.99 -4.48 -5.64
CA GLY A 125 -20.05 -5.44 -5.36
C GLY A 125 -21.15 -5.46 -6.42
N TYR A 126 -21.79 -6.61 -6.58
CA TYR A 126 -22.86 -6.77 -7.57
C TYR A 126 -24.07 -5.89 -7.24
N VAL A 127 -24.42 -5.02 -8.18
CA VAL A 127 -25.65 -4.22 -8.13
C VAL A 127 -26.81 -5.08 -8.61
N ASN A 128 -27.63 -5.60 -7.70
CA ASN A 128 -28.93 -6.14 -8.09
C ASN A 128 -29.89 -4.98 -8.40
N VAL A 129 -30.03 -4.62 -9.67
CA VAL A 129 -30.90 -3.52 -10.14
C VAL A 129 -32.38 -3.72 -9.80
N ASN A 130 -32.79 -4.95 -9.47
CA ASN A 130 -34.15 -5.28 -9.05
C ASN A 130 -34.31 -5.35 -7.51
N ALA A 131 -33.23 -5.22 -6.75
CA ALA A 131 -33.29 -5.19 -5.29
C ALA A 131 -33.72 -3.80 -4.78
N SER A 132 -34.56 -3.80 -3.75
CA SER A 132 -35.00 -2.58 -3.06
C SER A 132 -33.84 -1.81 -2.42
N ALA A 133 -32.75 -2.50 -2.02
CA ALA A 133 -31.53 -1.92 -1.49
C ALA A 133 -30.29 -2.60 -2.10
N ASN A 134 -29.21 -1.83 -2.25
CA ASN A 134 -27.92 -2.32 -2.76
C ASN A 134 -26.78 -1.72 -1.94
N ARG A 135 -26.71 -2.11 -0.65
CA ARG A 135 -25.81 -1.50 0.34
C ARG A 135 -24.40 -2.07 0.16
N LEU A 136 -23.50 -1.22 -0.32
CA LEU A 136 -22.15 -1.57 -0.73
C LEU A 136 -21.18 -0.60 -0.08
N VAL A 137 -20.73 -0.92 1.13
CA VAL A 137 -19.90 0.02 1.91
C VAL A 137 -18.48 0.05 1.35
N CYS A 138 -17.93 1.23 1.04
CA CYS A 138 -16.49 1.38 0.78
C CYS A 138 -15.74 1.35 2.10
N LEU A 139 -16.08 2.31 2.97
CA LEU A 139 -15.39 2.51 4.23
C LEU A 139 -16.38 2.37 5.39
N GLN A 140 -16.13 1.39 6.25
CA GLN A 140 -16.80 1.24 7.53
C GLN A 140 -15.84 1.69 8.63
N ASP A 141 -16.22 2.70 9.40
CA ASP A 141 -15.38 3.33 10.41
C ASP A 141 -15.99 3.13 11.80
N GLU A 142 -15.23 2.55 12.73
CA GLU A 142 -15.56 2.40 14.16
C GLU A 142 -14.57 3.17 15.06
N GLY A 143 -13.58 3.84 14.48
CA GLY A 143 -12.47 4.46 15.19
C GLY A 143 -12.77 5.84 15.79
N ASP A 144 -11.75 6.38 16.45
CA ASP A 144 -11.67 7.77 16.91
C ASP A 144 -10.38 8.40 16.36
N LYS A 145 -10.40 9.70 16.07
CA LYS A 145 -9.26 10.46 15.56
C LYS A 145 -8.74 9.99 14.20
N ASN A 146 -9.65 9.68 13.28
CA ASN A 146 -9.28 9.31 11.92
C ASN A 146 -9.16 10.55 11.03
N ILE A 147 -8.21 10.52 10.10
CA ILE A 147 -7.93 11.59 9.14
C ILE A 147 -7.89 10.99 7.74
N TYR A 148 -8.73 11.49 6.83
CA TYR A 148 -8.70 11.11 5.42
C TYR A 148 -8.48 12.35 4.56
N LYS A 149 -7.39 12.40 3.80
CA LYS A 149 -7.01 13.54 2.96
C LYS A 149 -6.91 13.10 1.51
N ASN A 150 -7.64 13.73 0.59
CA ASN A 150 -7.63 13.34 -0.83
C ASN A 150 -7.92 11.84 -1.03
N VAL A 151 -8.97 11.35 -0.37
CA VAL A 151 -9.46 9.97 -0.49
C VAL A 151 -10.73 9.98 -1.33
N LYS A 152 -10.81 9.08 -2.31
CA LYS A 152 -11.99 8.91 -3.16
C LYS A 152 -12.74 7.65 -2.77
N MET A 153 -14.04 7.74 -2.55
CA MET A 153 -14.90 6.61 -2.18
C MET A 153 -15.95 6.39 -3.26
N LEU A 154 -15.93 5.23 -3.91
CA LEU A 154 -16.76 4.90 -5.07
C LEU A 154 -17.69 3.73 -4.77
N SER A 155 -18.98 4.03 -4.56
CA SER A 155 -20.03 3.01 -4.43
C SER A 155 -21.42 3.57 -4.76
N GLY A 156 -22.48 2.80 -4.46
CA GLY A 156 -23.88 3.19 -4.56
C GLY A 156 -24.48 3.58 -3.21
N GLN A 157 -25.28 2.70 -2.63
CA GLN A 157 -25.93 2.96 -1.34
C GLN A 157 -25.00 2.61 -0.16
N ASP A 158 -25.02 3.44 0.88
CA ASP A 158 -24.22 3.30 2.12
C ASP A 158 -22.68 3.41 1.92
N THR A 159 -22.18 4.20 0.96
CA THR A 159 -20.74 4.30 0.60
C THR A 159 -19.79 4.48 1.81
N TYR A 160 -20.08 5.44 2.68
CA TYR A 160 -19.32 5.71 3.90
C TYR A 160 -20.20 5.50 5.14
N TYR A 161 -19.86 4.49 5.93
CA TYR A 161 -20.60 4.12 7.13
C TYR A 161 -19.76 4.34 8.39
N THR A 162 -20.17 5.30 9.21
CA THR A 162 -19.64 5.48 10.57
C THR A 162 -20.49 4.68 11.55
N THR A 163 -19.93 3.64 12.18
CA THR A 163 -20.71 2.82 13.11
C THR A 163 -21.18 3.64 14.32
N LYS A 164 -22.05 3.06 15.16
CA LYS A 164 -22.47 3.72 16.41
C LYS A 164 -21.32 3.91 17.41
N ALA A 165 -20.26 3.11 17.28
CA ALA A 165 -19.08 3.20 18.13
C ALA A 165 -18.06 4.19 17.56
N ALA A 166 -18.18 4.56 16.27
CA ALA A 166 -17.37 5.60 15.66
C ALA A 166 -17.50 6.90 16.45
N ARG A 167 -16.36 7.56 16.64
CA ARG A 167 -16.29 8.83 17.36
C ARG A 167 -15.96 9.93 16.37
N ARG A 168 -14.72 10.39 16.32
CA ARG A 168 -14.36 11.59 15.58
C ARG A 168 -13.55 11.28 14.33
N THR A 169 -13.93 11.88 13.22
CA THR A 169 -13.22 11.76 11.94
C THR A 169 -13.13 13.12 11.23
N TYR A 170 -12.00 13.40 10.61
CA TYR A 170 -11.76 14.58 9.78
C TYR A 170 -11.47 14.15 8.34
N LEU A 171 -12.20 14.72 7.38
CA LEU A 171 -11.99 14.51 5.96
C LEU A 171 -11.60 15.84 5.30
N GLU A 172 -10.60 15.82 4.42
CA GLU A 172 -10.16 17.01 3.70
C GLU A 172 -9.92 16.71 2.22
N GLY A 173 -10.61 17.43 1.33
CA GLY A 173 -10.40 17.27 -0.11
C GLY A 173 -10.82 15.90 -0.66
N CYS A 174 -11.62 15.15 0.09
CA CYS A 174 -12.10 13.83 -0.32
C CYS A 174 -13.24 13.92 -1.34
N GLU A 175 -13.39 12.88 -2.16
CA GLU A 175 -14.54 12.69 -3.05
C GLU A 175 -15.37 11.50 -2.56
N ILE A 176 -16.68 11.70 -2.36
CA ILE A 176 -17.58 10.65 -1.87
C ILE A 176 -18.72 10.50 -2.86
N HIS A 177 -18.74 9.38 -3.56
CA HIS A 177 -19.73 9.05 -4.58
C HIS A 177 -20.76 8.07 -4.02
N GLY A 178 -22.03 8.32 -4.29
CA GLY A 178 -23.08 7.37 -3.97
C GLY A 178 -24.47 7.82 -4.33
N THR A 179 -25.45 6.99 -3.96
CA THR A 179 -26.86 7.17 -4.34
C THR A 179 -27.74 7.48 -3.12
N VAL A 180 -28.05 6.46 -2.33
CA VAL A 180 -28.99 6.54 -1.20
C VAL A 180 -28.18 6.40 0.07
N ASP A 181 -28.39 7.31 1.03
CA ASP A 181 -27.80 7.28 2.36
C ASP A 181 -26.26 7.11 2.32
N PHE A 182 -25.60 7.66 1.29
CA PHE A 182 -24.23 7.27 0.99
C PHE A 182 -23.20 7.77 2.03
N ILE A 183 -23.61 8.67 2.93
CA ILE A 183 -22.91 8.98 4.18
C ILE A 183 -23.86 8.69 5.35
N CYS A 184 -23.61 7.65 6.13
CA CYS A 184 -24.55 7.19 7.14
C CYS A 184 -23.91 6.78 8.47
N GLY A 185 -24.76 6.76 9.51
CA GLY A 185 -24.41 6.25 10.83
C GLY A 185 -24.12 7.29 11.90
N GLY A 186 -23.36 6.91 12.93
CA GLY A 186 -23.37 7.55 14.24
C GLY A 186 -22.21 8.49 14.57
N GLY A 187 -21.21 8.61 13.69
CA GLY A 187 -19.98 9.36 13.98
C GLY A 187 -20.17 10.88 14.07
N GLN A 188 -19.19 11.54 14.69
CA GLN A 188 -19.01 12.98 14.68
C GLN A 188 -17.92 13.34 13.66
N VAL A 189 -18.34 13.84 12.49
CA VAL A 189 -17.46 13.92 11.32
C VAL A 189 -17.42 15.34 10.77
N TYR A 190 -16.21 15.83 10.51
CA TYR A 190 -15.98 17.11 9.87
C TYR A 190 -15.46 16.88 8.44
N PHE A 191 -16.29 17.22 7.46
CA PHE A 191 -15.96 17.16 6.04
C PHE A 191 -15.53 18.55 5.58
N ASN A 192 -14.28 18.70 5.13
CA ASN A 192 -13.70 19.98 4.75
C ASN A 192 -13.34 19.97 3.26
N ARG A 193 -13.95 20.85 2.47
CA ARG A 193 -13.67 20.95 1.02
C ARG A 193 -13.84 19.63 0.27
N CYS A 194 -14.80 18.80 0.69
CA CYS A 194 -15.09 17.53 0.02
C CYS A 194 -16.02 17.72 -1.17
N LEU A 195 -15.89 16.85 -2.16
CA LEU A 195 -16.90 16.65 -3.21
C LEU A 195 -17.88 15.57 -2.77
N LEU A 196 -19.16 15.91 -2.75
CA LEU A 196 -20.28 15.01 -2.53
C LEU A 196 -20.93 14.77 -3.89
N TYR A 197 -20.66 13.62 -4.49
CA TYR A 197 -21.08 13.30 -5.85
C TYR A 197 -22.28 12.34 -5.83
N CYS A 198 -23.45 12.87 -6.20
CA CYS A 198 -24.67 12.08 -6.28
C CYS A 198 -24.71 11.30 -7.60
N GLU A 199 -24.55 9.99 -7.52
CA GLU A 199 -24.83 9.06 -8.60
C GLU A 199 -26.35 8.90 -8.79
N ASN A 200 -26.80 8.44 -9.96
CA ASN A 200 -28.21 8.44 -10.32
C ASN A 200 -28.90 7.08 -10.06
N ARG A 201 -29.69 6.99 -8.99
CA ARG A 201 -30.59 5.84 -8.71
C ARG A 201 -32.04 6.25 -8.45
N ALA A 202 -32.33 7.55 -8.54
CA ALA A 202 -33.58 8.20 -8.12
C ALA A 202 -33.83 8.18 -6.61
N ASN A 203 -34.41 9.27 -6.09
CA ASN A 203 -34.61 9.49 -4.65
C ASN A 203 -33.29 9.42 -3.85
N ASP A 204 -32.22 9.94 -4.43
CA ASP A 204 -30.90 9.95 -3.83
C ASP A 204 -30.89 10.80 -2.55
N VAL A 205 -30.09 10.38 -1.58
CA VAL A 205 -30.00 10.99 -0.25
C VAL A 205 -28.54 11.03 0.13
N ILE A 206 -28.00 12.22 0.38
CA ILE A 206 -26.58 12.36 0.74
C ILE A 206 -26.32 11.74 2.10
N THR A 207 -27.08 12.16 3.12
CA THR A 207 -26.80 11.76 4.51
C THR A 207 -27.93 11.01 5.19
N ALA A 208 -27.59 9.97 5.95
CA ALA A 208 -28.48 9.28 6.87
C ALA A 208 -27.85 9.18 8.27
N PRO A 209 -27.71 10.32 8.98
CA PRO A 209 -27.10 10.34 10.30
C PRO A 209 -28.00 9.61 11.33
N GLY A 210 -27.34 8.96 12.28
CA GLY A 210 -27.90 8.10 13.30
C GLY A 210 -27.32 8.30 14.71
N GLY A 211 -26.60 9.41 14.92
CA GLY A 211 -25.92 9.76 16.18
C GLY A 211 -26.89 10.05 17.34
N ASN A 212 -26.45 9.78 18.56
CA ASN A 212 -27.24 9.86 19.78
C ASN A 212 -27.20 11.23 20.46
N GLY A 213 -27.49 12.29 19.70
CA GLY A 213 -27.61 13.65 20.25
C GLY A 213 -26.28 14.29 20.61
N GLU A 214 -25.18 13.84 19.99
CA GLU A 214 -23.90 14.55 20.00
C GLU A 214 -24.11 16.00 19.57
N GLN A 215 -23.23 16.90 20.03
CA GLN A 215 -23.42 18.33 19.80
C GLN A 215 -23.35 18.70 18.31
N PHE A 216 -22.55 17.97 17.50
CA PHE A 216 -22.26 18.37 16.12
C PHE A 216 -22.69 17.35 15.05
N GLY A 217 -22.58 16.04 15.29
CA GLY A 217 -22.92 15.02 14.27
C GLY A 217 -22.07 15.19 12.99
N TYR A 218 -22.72 15.28 11.82
CA TYR A 218 -22.02 15.55 10.56
C TYR A 218 -21.97 17.04 10.23
N VAL A 219 -20.77 17.54 9.92
CA VAL A 219 -20.53 18.93 9.57
C VAL A 219 -19.80 18.99 8.24
N PHE A 220 -20.42 19.63 7.26
CA PHE A 220 -19.87 19.81 5.92
C PHE A 220 -19.49 21.28 5.75
N GLU A 221 -18.19 21.57 5.71
CA GLU A 221 -17.65 22.91 5.57
C GLU A 221 -17.01 23.08 4.20
N SER A 222 -17.46 24.10 3.46
CA SER A 222 -16.91 24.46 2.15
C SER A 222 -16.92 23.30 1.14
N CYS A 223 -17.86 22.36 1.29
CA CYS A 223 -18.01 21.22 0.39
C CYS A 223 -18.69 21.63 -0.92
N THR A 224 -18.55 20.79 -1.94
CA THR A 224 -19.27 20.92 -3.21
C THR A 224 -20.25 19.76 -3.37
N ILE A 225 -21.49 20.04 -3.77
CA ILE A 225 -22.47 19.03 -4.20
C ILE A 225 -22.55 19.06 -5.72
N ASP A 226 -22.28 17.91 -6.35
CA ASP A 226 -22.36 17.68 -7.79
C ASP A 226 -23.00 16.30 -8.05
N GLY A 227 -23.17 15.92 -9.31
CA GLY A 227 -23.59 14.56 -9.62
C GLY A 227 -24.26 14.38 -10.98
N ALA A 228 -24.48 13.12 -11.34
CA ALA A 228 -25.18 12.69 -12.54
C ALA A 228 -26.72 12.74 -12.39
N ILE A 229 -27.23 13.69 -11.60
CA ILE A 229 -28.63 13.83 -11.22
C ILE A 229 -29.25 15.15 -11.70
N SER A 230 -30.57 15.27 -11.60
CA SER A 230 -31.29 16.50 -11.90
C SER A 230 -31.46 17.36 -10.63
N ASP A 231 -31.57 18.67 -10.81
CA ASP A 231 -31.95 19.54 -9.68
C ASP A 231 -33.31 19.11 -9.12
N GLY A 232 -33.42 19.11 -7.81
CA GLY A 232 -34.63 18.74 -7.09
C GLY A 232 -34.85 17.23 -6.89
N SER A 233 -34.04 16.35 -7.50
CA SER A 233 -34.27 14.90 -7.45
C SER A 233 -33.68 14.18 -6.24
N PHE A 234 -33.04 14.90 -5.33
CA PHE A 234 -32.36 14.35 -4.16
C PHE A 234 -32.61 15.19 -2.90
N THR A 235 -32.20 14.66 -1.75
CA THR A 235 -32.23 15.38 -0.46
C THR A 235 -30.87 15.37 0.23
N LEU A 236 -30.60 16.41 1.01
CA LEU A 236 -29.37 16.57 1.80
C LEU A 236 -29.24 15.49 2.88
N GLY A 237 -30.37 15.04 3.42
CA GLY A 237 -30.38 13.92 4.33
C GLY A 237 -31.74 13.58 4.90
N ARG A 238 -31.78 12.48 5.64
CA ARG A 238 -32.92 12.01 6.42
C ARG A 238 -32.48 11.38 7.74
N ALA A 239 -33.29 11.52 8.78
CA ALA A 239 -32.95 10.99 10.09
C ALA A 239 -33.10 9.46 10.12
N TRP A 240 -31.98 8.75 10.36
CA TRP A 240 -31.97 7.29 10.42
C TRP A 240 -32.30 6.77 11.82
N GLN A 241 -31.49 7.12 12.82
CA GLN A 241 -31.59 6.60 14.19
C GLN A 241 -31.30 7.68 15.23
N GLN A 242 -31.83 7.49 16.45
CA GLN A 242 -31.64 8.39 17.59
C GLN A 242 -32.05 9.85 17.34
N LYS A 243 -31.20 10.83 17.63
CA LYS A 243 -31.49 12.27 17.49
C LYS A 243 -30.37 12.92 16.67
N PRO A 244 -30.30 12.63 15.37
CA PRO A 244 -29.11 12.93 14.58
C PRO A 244 -28.97 14.41 14.25
N ARG A 245 -27.74 14.83 13.94
CA ARG A 245 -27.43 16.16 13.41
C ARG A 245 -26.68 16.09 12.10
N ALA A 246 -27.00 17.00 11.18
CA ALA A 246 -26.23 17.25 9.96
C ALA A 246 -26.31 18.73 9.60
N VAL A 247 -25.17 19.34 9.31
CA VAL A 247 -25.07 20.78 9.01
C VAL A 247 -24.20 21.01 7.79
N PHE A 248 -24.71 21.78 6.82
CA PHE A 248 -24.00 22.18 5.61
C PHE A 248 -23.64 23.68 5.68
N LEU A 249 -22.36 24.02 5.64
CA LEU A 249 -21.82 25.36 5.82
C LEU A 249 -21.00 25.75 4.60
N ASN A 250 -21.26 26.93 4.05
CA ASN A 250 -20.52 27.49 2.91
C ASN A 250 -20.45 26.55 1.69
N THR A 251 -21.49 25.73 1.51
CA THR A 251 -21.54 24.69 0.48
C THR A 251 -21.76 25.28 -0.91
N THR A 252 -20.99 24.83 -1.89
CA THR A 252 -21.24 25.12 -3.32
C THR A 252 -22.15 24.04 -3.92
N MET A 253 -23.32 24.42 -4.41
CA MET A 253 -24.30 23.52 -5.01
C MET A 253 -24.28 23.66 -6.54
N LYS A 254 -23.59 22.73 -7.22
CA LYS A 254 -23.73 22.53 -8.67
C LYS A 254 -25.03 21.82 -9.01
N LYS A 255 -25.49 20.95 -8.11
CA LYS A 255 -26.81 20.34 -8.10
C LYS A 255 -27.57 20.77 -6.86
N LYS A 256 -28.81 21.22 -7.04
CA LYS A 256 -29.66 21.73 -5.94
C LYS A 256 -30.58 20.62 -5.44
N PRO A 257 -30.72 20.41 -4.12
CA PRO A 257 -31.65 19.44 -3.58
C PRO A 257 -33.10 19.86 -3.88
N SER A 258 -34.07 18.99 -3.56
CA SER A 258 -35.48 19.40 -3.52
C SER A 258 -35.67 20.70 -2.73
N ALA A 259 -36.72 21.47 -3.01
CA ALA A 259 -36.99 22.73 -2.30
C ALA A 259 -37.03 22.54 -0.77
N ALA A 260 -37.60 21.41 -0.32
CA ALA A 260 -37.63 20.98 1.08
C ALA A 260 -36.23 20.75 1.67
N GLY A 261 -35.23 20.45 0.83
CA GLY A 261 -33.84 20.15 1.17
C GLY A 261 -33.67 18.82 1.88
N TRP A 262 -34.40 18.61 2.97
CA TRP A 262 -34.33 17.47 3.87
C TRP A 262 -35.50 16.50 3.65
N GLY A 263 -35.16 15.23 3.56
CA GLY A 263 -36.11 14.15 3.36
C GLY A 263 -36.98 13.89 4.59
N ASN A 264 -38.04 13.10 4.39
CA ASN A 264 -38.82 12.57 5.50
C ASN A 264 -37.92 11.71 6.40
N PRO A 265 -38.08 11.78 7.74
CA PRO A 265 -37.36 10.90 8.64
C PRO A 265 -37.70 9.44 8.35
N MET A 266 -36.76 8.52 8.60
CA MET A 266 -37.06 7.09 8.45
C MET A 266 -38.01 6.64 9.56
N ASN A 267 -37.63 6.86 10.81
CA ASN A 267 -38.45 6.53 11.98
C ASN A 267 -38.31 7.53 13.13
N THR A 268 -37.22 8.30 13.19
CA THR A 268 -36.86 9.14 14.34
C THR A 268 -36.73 10.61 13.96
N CYS A 269 -36.81 11.50 14.94
CA CYS A 269 -36.66 12.93 14.71
C CYS A 269 -35.19 13.37 14.74
N PRO A 270 -34.76 14.24 13.81
CA PRO A 270 -33.46 14.91 13.91
C PRO A 270 -33.40 15.82 15.14
N ALA A 271 -32.21 15.97 15.72
CA ALA A 271 -31.92 17.03 16.68
C ALA A 271 -31.69 18.37 15.97
N LEU A 272 -31.04 18.36 14.81
CA LEU A 272 -30.81 19.53 13.97
C LEU A 272 -30.42 19.11 12.56
N PHE A 273 -31.15 19.62 11.57
CA PHE A 273 -30.72 19.63 10.19
C PHE A 273 -30.70 21.07 9.71
N ALA A 274 -29.53 21.57 9.29
CA ALA A 274 -29.40 22.99 8.99
C ALA A 274 -28.38 23.31 7.90
N GLU A 275 -28.55 24.49 7.32
CA GLU A 275 -27.68 25.06 6.31
C GLU A 275 -27.22 26.48 6.71
N TYR A 276 -26.05 26.87 6.23
CA TYR A 276 -25.56 28.25 6.27
C TYR A 276 -24.83 28.59 4.98
N ASN A 277 -25.16 29.75 4.39
CA ASN A 277 -24.41 30.35 3.29
C ASN A 277 -24.14 29.40 2.09
N SER A 278 -25.13 28.57 1.73
CA SER A 278 -25.04 27.74 0.52
C SER A 278 -25.16 28.61 -0.73
N LYS A 279 -24.31 28.37 -1.73
CA LYS A 279 -24.21 29.15 -2.97
C LYS A 279 -24.24 28.27 -4.20
N ASP A 280 -24.69 28.81 -5.32
CA ASP A 280 -24.50 28.16 -6.63
C ASP A 280 -23.08 28.39 -7.18
N VAL A 281 -22.80 27.83 -8.36
CA VAL A 281 -21.49 27.95 -9.04
C VAL A 281 -21.11 29.38 -9.43
N TRP A 282 -22.07 30.29 -9.46
CA TRP A 282 -21.86 31.70 -9.77
C TRP A 282 -21.73 32.56 -8.51
N GLY A 283 -21.80 31.94 -7.32
CA GLY A 283 -21.71 32.61 -6.03
C GLY A 283 -23.02 33.21 -5.53
N ASN A 284 -24.15 32.97 -6.21
CA ASN A 284 -25.46 33.44 -5.76
C ASN A 284 -25.95 32.58 -4.59
N ALA A 285 -26.64 33.20 -3.63
CA ALA A 285 -27.25 32.48 -2.53
C ALA A 285 -28.32 31.50 -3.03
N VAL A 286 -28.32 30.27 -2.51
CA VAL A 286 -29.38 29.29 -2.71
C VAL A 286 -30.60 29.69 -1.88
N ASP A 287 -31.81 29.61 -2.44
CA ASP A 287 -33.04 29.84 -1.68
C ASP A 287 -33.29 28.71 -0.68
N LEU A 288 -33.36 29.08 0.60
CA LEU A 288 -33.59 28.18 1.74
C LEU A 288 -34.98 28.35 2.37
N SER A 289 -35.83 29.24 1.83
CA SER A 289 -37.14 29.59 2.43
C SER A 289 -38.12 28.41 2.53
N GLN A 290 -37.96 27.41 1.67
CA GLN A 290 -38.78 26.21 1.60
C GLN A 290 -38.19 25.02 2.36
N ARG A 291 -37.04 25.19 3.04
CA ARG A 291 -36.42 24.10 3.79
C ARG A 291 -37.36 23.57 4.85
N ARG A 292 -37.42 22.24 4.95
CA ARG A 292 -38.21 21.55 5.96
C ARG A 292 -37.75 21.98 7.34
N SER A 293 -38.70 22.49 8.13
CA SER A 293 -38.49 22.92 9.51
C SER A 293 -39.28 22.10 10.53
N SER A 294 -40.13 21.18 10.05
CA SER A 294 -41.02 20.34 10.87
C SER A 294 -40.94 18.88 10.41
N TYR A 295 -40.77 17.97 11.37
CA TYR A 295 -40.58 16.54 11.16
C TYR A 295 -41.53 15.75 12.03
N SER A 296 -42.31 14.84 11.45
CA SER A 296 -43.16 13.89 12.19
C SER A 296 -42.51 12.51 12.22
N CYS A 297 -42.42 11.90 13.39
CA CYS A 297 -41.55 10.74 13.65
C CYS A 297 -42.37 9.55 14.13
N SER A 298 -42.38 8.49 13.32
CA SER A 298 -43.26 7.32 13.51
C SER A 298 -42.87 6.44 14.69
N LYS A 299 -41.60 6.44 15.12
CA LYS A 299 -41.10 5.56 16.20
C LYS A 299 -41.76 5.84 17.55
N ASP A 300 -42.05 7.11 17.84
CA ASP A 300 -42.58 7.57 19.12
C ASP A 300 -43.74 8.56 18.99
N GLY A 301 -44.19 8.85 17.75
CA GLY A 301 -45.25 9.81 17.46
C GLY A 301 -44.83 11.27 17.71
N SER A 302 -43.54 11.53 17.95
CA SER A 302 -43.06 12.87 18.26
C SER A 302 -42.98 13.77 17.02
N THR A 303 -42.84 15.07 17.27
CA THR A 303 -42.54 16.06 16.24
C THR A 303 -41.31 16.87 16.65
N ALA A 304 -40.43 17.15 15.71
CA ALA A 304 -39.31 18.06 15.90
C ALA A 304 -39.49 19.30 15.02
N ASN A 305 -39.31 20.48 15.61
CA ASN A 305 -39.35 21.75 14.91
C ASN A 305 -38.08 22.55 15.24
N PHE A 306 -37.38 23.03 14.22
CA PHE A 306 -36.22 23.91 14.36
C PHE A 306 -36.05 24.76 13.10
N ASN A 307 -35.30 25.86 13.23
CA ASN A 307 -34.91 26.66 12.08
C ASN A 307 -33.84 25.91 11.26
N PRO A 308 -34.09 25.58 9.98
CA PRO A 308 -33.12 24.88 9.15
C PRO A 308 -32.05 25.83 8.57
N VAL A 309 -32.08 27.12 8.89
CA VAL A 309 -31.10 28.10 8.42
C VAL A 309 -30.39 28.73 9.62
N LEU A 310 -29.10 28.47 9.75
CA LEU A 310 -28.31 29.05 10.83
C LEU A 310 -28.04 30.54 10.59
N ASN A 311 -27.88 31.30 11.66
CA ASN A 311 -27.26 32.62 11.60
C ASN A 311 -25.72 32.53 11.67
N SER A 312 -25.04 33.65 11.45
CA SER A 312 -23.57 33.69 11.43
C SER A 312 -22.91 33.31 12.76
N TRP A 313 -23.55 33.61 13.90
CA TRP A 313 -23.03 33.25 15.21
C TRP A 313 -23.15 31.74 15.46
N GLU A 314 -24.30 31.14 15.12
CA GLU A 314 -24.50 29.68 15.20
C GLU A 314 -23.52 28.94 14.29
N ALA A 315 -23.37 29.39 13.04
CA ALA A 315 -22.41 28.83 12.10
C ALA A 315 -20.96 28.92 12.60
N SER A 316 -20.59 30.03 13.27
CA SER A 316 -19.23 30.20 13.82
C SER A 316 -18.87 29.21 14.93
N GLN A 317 -19.84 28.48 15.50
CA GLN A 317 -19.57 27.44 16.49
C GLN A 317 -19.04 26.14 15.87
N TYR A 318 -19.22 25.93 14.57
CA TYR A 318 -18.81 24.70 13.86
C TYR A 318 -17.36 24.76 13.38
N THR A 319 -16.44 25.11 14.28
CA THR A 319 -15.00 25.05 14.00
C THR A 319 -14.47 23.62 14.09
N ILE A 320 -13.37 23.31 13.41
CA ILE A 320 -12.67 22.01 13.53
C ILE A 320 -12.47 21.65 15.00
N LYS A 321 -11.89 22.56 15.79
CA LYS A 321 -11.67 22.37 17.24
C LYS A 321 -12.94 22.00 18.02
N ASN A 322 -14.06 22.65 17.74
CA ASN A 322 -15.30 22.35 18.46
C ASN A 322 -15.89 21.00 18.04
N VAL A 323 -15.87 20.70 16.73
CA VAL A 323 -16.46 19.49 16.17
C VAL A 323 -15.58 18.26 16.44
N VAL A 324 -14.26 18.39 16.48
CA VAL A 324 -13.36 17.26 16.77
C VAL A 324 -12.89 17.23 18.24
N GLY A 325 -13.39 18.13 19.07
CA GLY A 325 -13.26 18.09 20.52
C GLY A 325 -12.04 18.84 21.09
N SER A 326 -12.03 18.96 22.41
CA SER A 326 -11.10 19.82 23.16
C SER A 326 -9.88 19.11 23.73
N ASP A 327 -9.66 17.84 23.39
CA ASP A 327 -8.56 17.01 23.92
C ASP A 327 -7.20 17.24 23.24
N GLY A 328 -7.08 18.34 22.49
CA GLY A 328 -5.86 18.74 21.80
C GLY A 328 -5.64 18.07 20.44
N TRP A 329 -6.56 17.23 19.96
CA TRP A 329 -6.48 16.69 18.60
C TRP A 329 -6.69 17.81 17.56
N ALA A 330 -5.70 18.03 16.70
CA ALA A 330 -5.68 19.08 15.69
C ALA A 330 -5.44 18.45 14.30
N PRO A 331 -6.48 17.83 13.69
CA PRO A 331 -6.29 17.02 12.48
C PRO A 331 -5.85 17.82 11.25
N ASP A 332 -6.19 19.10 11.16
CA ASP A 332 -5.73 20.01 10.12
C ASP A 332 -4.22 20.30 10.22
N VAL A 333 -3.72 20.39 11.45
CA VAL A 333 -2.28 20.52 11.73
C VAL A 333 -1.57 19.20 11.44
N ASP A 334 -2.09 18.08 11.95
CA ASP A 334 -1.53 16.73 11.73
C ASP A 334 -1.44 16.37 10.24
N ALA A 335 -2.41 16.85 9.43
CA ALA A 335 -2.49 16.62 7.99
C ALA A 335 -1.78 17.68 7.13
N THR A 336 -0.99 18.57 7.74
CA THR A 336 -0.22 19.59 7.01
C THR A 336 0.88 18.93 6.20
N LEU A 337 0.89 19.18 4.89
CA LEU A 337 1.86 18.61 3.97
C LEU A 337 3.14 19.46 3.95
N VAL A 338 4.27 18.77 3.79
CA VAL A 338 5.61 19.36 3.63
C VAL A 338 6.06 19.25 2.17
N SER A 339 7.17 19.85 1.76
CA SER A 339 7.61 19.80 0.35
C SER A 339 9.11 19.62 0.23
N ALA A 340 9.54 18.76 -0.70
CA ALA A 340 10.95 18.66 -1.09
C ALA A 340 11.27 19.80 -2.07
N ARG A 341 12.08 20.76 -1.64
CA ARG A 341 12.36 21.97 -2.43
C ARG A 341 13.71 21.85 -3.12
N GLN A 342 13.82 22.47 -4.30
CA GLN A 342 15.09 22.63 -5.02
C GLN A 342 15.75 21.29 -5.36
N LEU A 343 15.04 20.40 -6.04
CA LEU A 343 15.65 19.18 -6.55
C LEU A 343 16.70 19.54 -7.60
N THR A 344 17.91 19.01 -7.44
CA THR A 344 19.05 19.18 -8.35
C THR A 344 19.71 17.82 -8.59
N SER A 345 20.48 17.72 -9.67
CA SER A 345 21.26 16.53 -10.01
C SER A 345 22.71 16.90 -10.30
N ASN A 346 23.65 16.14 -9.76
CA ASN A 346 25.07 16.18 -10.14
C ASN A 346 25.52 14.77 -10.51
N GLY A 347 25.69 14.50 -11.81
CA GLY A 347 25.82 13.13 -12.30
C GLY A 347 24.57 12.30 -11.97
N ASN A 348 24.76 11.17 -11.28
CA ASN A 348 23.69 10.29 -10.80
C ASN A 348 23.20 10.62 -9.37
N MET A 349 23.76 11.63 -8.71
CA MET A 349 23.35 12.03 -7.37
C MET A 349 22.27 13.10 -7.44
N LEU A 350 21.09 12.76 -6.92
CA LEU A 350 19.99 13.69 -6.67
C LEU A 350 20.17 14.34 -5.29
N SER A 351 19.92 15.65 -5.21
CA SER A 351 19.99 16.41 -3.96
C SER A 351 18.86 17.43 -3.86
N TRP A 352 18.30 17.62 -2.67
CA TRP A 352 17.26 18.61 -2.40
C TRP A 352 17.44 19.25 -1.03
N ASN A 353 16.69 20.32 -0.75
CA ASN A 353 16.70 20.97 0.56
C ASN A 353 15.99 20.10 1.59
N ASP A 354 16.68 19.84 2.70
CA ASP A 354 16.08 19.15 3.84
C ASP A 354 15.04 20.03 4.56
N ASP A 355 14.02 19.39 5.14
CA ASP A 355 12.97 20.00 5.97
C ASP A 355 12.85 19.21 7.27
N GLU A 356 12.96 19.89 8.42
CA GLU A 356 12.87 19.28 9.76
C GLU A 356 11.50 18.66 10.06
N ASN A 357 10.47 19.04 9.28
CA ASN A 357 9.12 18.51 9.39
C ASN A 357 8.88 17.33 8.43
N ALA A 358 9.86 16.98 7.59
CA ALA A 358 9.79 15.82 6.72
C ALA A 358 10.29 14.55 7.45
N MET A 359 9.42 13.54 7.52
CA MET A 359 9.75 12.22 8.05
C MET A 359 10.71 11.46 7.11
N CYS A 360 10.46 11.55 5.81
CA CYS A 360 11.29 11.00 4.75
C CYS A 360 10.89 11.60 3.40
N TYR A 361 11.58 11.19 2.35
CA TYR A 361 11.40 11.63 0.98
C TYR A 361 11.18 10.43 0.06
N PHE A 362 10.26 10.59 -0.87
CA PHE A 362 9.92 9.60 -1.88
C PHE A 362 10.46 10.04 -3.23
N ILE A 363 11.25 9.19 -3.87
CA ILE A 363 11.82 9.42 -5.19
C ILE A 363 10.95 8.72 -6.23
N PHE A 364 10.62 9.46 -7.28
CA PHE A 364 9.91 8.95 -8.44
C PHE A 364 10.71 9.19 -9.72
N CYS A 365 10.68 8.23 -10.64
CA CYS A 365 11.30 8.29 -11.96
C CYS A 365 10.20 8.10 -13.02
N ASP A 366 9.98 9.09 -13.87
CA ASP A 366 8.90 9.10 -14.87
C ASP A 366 7.53 8.78 -14.24
N GLY A 367 7.31 9.30 -13.03
CA GLY A 367 6.09 9.09 -12.26
C GLY A 367 5.99 7.72 -11.57
N LYS A 368 7.00 6.85 -11.65
CA LYS A 368 7.00 5.55 -10.94
C LYS A 368 7.80 5.64 -9.65
N TYR A 369 7.30 5.03 -8.58
CA TYR A 369 8.02 4.91 -7.32
C TYR A 369 9.37 4.20 -7.51
N VAL A 370 10.42 4.76 -6.92
CA VAL A 370 11.79 4.20 -6.94
C VAL A 370 12.22 3.79 -5.53
N ALA A 371 12.18 4.72 -4.59
CA ALA A 371 12.67 4.50 -3.23
C ALA A 371 12.09 5.55 -2.27
N ASN A 372 12.22 5.28 -0.97
CA ASN A 372 12.13 6.29 0.07
C ASN A 372 13.44 6.37 0.88
N THR A 373 13.74 7.56 1.39
CA THR A 373 14.95 7.81 2.16
C THR A 373 14.74 8.90 3.20
N THR A 374 15.47 8.82 4.31
CA THR A 374 15.54 9.88 5.32
C THR A 374 16.57 10.95 5.00
N GLN A 375 17.45 10.69 4.04
CA GLN A 375 18.49 11.61 3.59
C GLN A 375 17.92 12.62 2.59
N SER A 376 18.52 13.80 2.49
CA SER A 376 18.17 14.80 1.48
C SER A 376 18.91 14.60 0.14
N THR A 377 19.41 13.38 -0.07
CA THR A 377 20.18 12.96 -1.23
C THR A 377 19.84 11.53 -1.60
N TYR A 378 19.96 11.18 -2.89
CA TYR A 378 19.77 9.82 -3.39
C TYR A 378 20.67 9.56 -4.59
N ILE A 379 21.44 8.48 -4.55
CA ILE A 379 22.25 8.02 -5.67
C ILE A 379 21.39 7.11 -6.55
N VAL A 380 21.23 7.50 -7.81
CA VAL A 380 20.50 6.71 -8.79
C VAL A 380 21.40 5.58 -9.32
N ASN A 381 20.98 4.34 -9.10
CA ASN A 381 21.65 3.14 -9.57
C ASN A 381 21.00 2.62 -10.85
N GLY A 382 21.56 3.01 -12.00
CA GLY A 382 20.97 2.74 -13.31
C GLY A 382 19.78 3.63 -13.62
N GLY A 383 19.51 3.85 -14.92
CA GLY A 383 18.45 4.75 -15.36
C GLY A 383 18.72 5.29 -16.75
N ASN A 384 17.67 5.74 -17.43
CA ASN A 384 17.83 6.46 -18.70
C ASN A 384 18.19 7.92 -18.38
N VAL A 385 19.22 8.47 -19.02
CA VAL A 385 19.59 9.90 -18.84
C VAL A 385 18.45 10.86 -19.20
N ASN A 386 17.47 10.40 -19.98
CA ASN A 386 16.27 11.16 -20.33
C ASN A 386 15.12 11.02 -19.33
N SER A 387 15.24 10.14 -18.33
CA SER A 387 14.20 9.97 -17.32
C SER A 387 14.13 11.19 -16.40
N VAL A 388 12.90 11.58 -16.05
CA VAL A 388 12.63 12.72 -15.18
C VAL A 388 12.43 12.22 -13.75
N TYR A 389 13.33 12.65 -12.87
CA TYR A 389 13.26 12.37 -11.44
C TYR A 389 12.52 13.50 -10.72
N THR A 390 11.68 13.12 -9.77
CA THR A 390 10.99 14.03 -8.86
C THR A 390 11.02 13.48 -7.44
N VAL A 391 10.87 14.37 -6.46
CA VAL A 391 10.86 14.01 -5.03
C VAL A 391 9.63 14.60 -4.35
N ARG A 392 9.00 13.82 -3.47
CA ARG A 392 7.92 14.28 -2.57
C ARG A 392 8.35 14.07 -1.12
N ALA A 393 8.06 15.02 -0.25
CA ALA A 393 8.32 14.89 1.18
C ALA A 393 7.11 14.31 1.91
N ALA A 394 7.32 13.40 2.84
CA ALA A 394 6.30 12.85 3.72
C ALA A 394 6.26 13.61 5.05
N ASN A 395 5.08 14.04 5.50
CA ASN A 395 4.92 14.65 6.82
C ASN A 395 4.99 13.58 7.95
N ALA A 396 4.81 13.99 9.21
CA ALA A 396 4.82 13.10 10.37
C ALA A 396 3.76 11.97 10.34
N MET A 397 2.68 12.16 9.59
CA MET A 397 1.64 11.15 9.39
C MET A 397 1.90 10.27 8.16
N GLY A 398 2.98 10.51 7.42
CA GLY A 398 3.32 9.84 6.16
C GLY A 398 2.71 10.50 4.92
N GLY A 399 1.87 11.54 5.06
CA GLY A 399 1.22 12.22 3.95
C GLY A 399 2.22 12.86 2.99
N LEU A 400 2.14 12.51 1.71
CA LEU A 400 3.06 13.01 0.68
C LEU A 400 2.63 14.39 0.16
N GLY A 401 3.56 15.34 0.21
CA GLY A 401 3.37 16.68 -0.33
C GLY A 401 3.37 16.77 -1.85
N ALA A 402 3.39 18.00 -2.35
CA ALA A 402 3.54 18.27 -3.77
C ALA A 402 4.87 17.74 -4.31
N SER A 403 4.87 17.39 -5.60
CA SER A 403 6.09 17.00 -6.31
C SER A 403 7.05 18.18 -6.41
N SER A 404 8.35 17.91 -6.28
CA SER A 404 9.41 18.87 -6.58
C SER A 404 9.41 19.26 -8.06
N ASN A 405 10.28 20.19 -8.43
CA ASN A 405 10.69 20.32 -9.83
C ASN A 405 11.27 18.99 -10.35
N GLY A 406 11.08 18.70 -11.64
CA GLY A 406 11.68 17.54 -12.29
C GLY A 406 13.12 17.82 -12.71
N VAL A 407 13.98 16.81 -12.61
CA VAL A 407 15.37 16.86 -13.11
C VAL A 407 15.69 15.62 -13.92
N THR A 408 16.43 15.77 -15.00
CA THR A 408 17.06 14.67 -15.73
C THR A 408 18.50 14.52 -15.25
N LEU A 409 19.04 13.31 -15.28
CA LEU A 409 20.46 13.12 -14.98
C LEU A 409 21.32 13.79 -16.06
N GLY A 410 22.41 14.44 -15.66
CA GLY A 410 23.32 15.14 -16.57
C GLY A 410 24.62 14.37 -16.82
N GLY A 411 25.11 14.36 -18.07
CA GLY A 411 26.41 13.80 -18.46
C GLY A 411 26.40 12.33 -18.85
N GLU A 412 27.55 11.79 -19.29
CA GLU A 412 27.77 10.34 -19.24
C GLU A 412 27.44 9.87 -17.81
N ILE A 413 26.74 8.75 -17.68
CA ILE A 413 26.60 8.09 -16.38
C ILE A 413 28.01 7.64 -16.00
N VAL A 414 28.76 8.53 -15.33
CA VAL A 414 30.04 8.20 -14.73
C VAL A 414 29.65 7.28 -13.56
N PRO A 415 29.96 5.97 -13.62
CA PRO A 415 29.89 5.15 -12.43
C PRO A 415 30.71 5.87 -11.36
N PRO A 416 30.23 6.00 -10.13
CA PRO A 416 31.00 6.69 -9.11
C PRO A 416 32.40 6.07 -9.05
N ASP A 417 33.42 6.84 -9.41
CA ASP A 417 34.77 6.56 -8.94
C ASP A 417 34.72 6.72 -7.42
N THR A 418 34.62 5.57 -6.76
CA THR A 418 35.20 5.27 -5.46
C THR A 418 35.05 6.34 -4.38
N LEU A 419 33.83 6.58 -3.90
CA LEU A 419 33.62 7.01 -2.52
C LEU A 419 32.43 6.22 -1.96
N ASP A 420 32.75 5.23 -1.13
CA ASP A 420 31.87 4.42 -0.28
C ASP A 420 30.91 3.43 -0.96
N ASN A 421 31.38 2.68 -1.96
CA ASN A 421 30.89 1.30 -2.11
C ASN A 421 31.77 0.44 -1.18
N PRO A 422 31.21 -0.43 -0.31
CA PRO A 422 32.05 -1.49 0.24
C PRO A 422 32.65 -2.18 -0.97
N GLU A 423 33.98 -2.28 -1.02
CA GLU A 423 34.59 -3.09 -2.06
C GLU A 423 33.87 -4.45 -2.07
N PRO A 424 33.64 -5.07 -3.24
CA PRO A 424 33.30 -6.49 -3.25
C PRO A 424 34.25 -7.18 -2.28
N SER A 425 33.74 -8.09 -1.45
CA SER A 425 34.64 -8.88 -0.61
C SER A 425 35.72 -9.43 -1.56
N GLU A 426 36.98 -9.57 -1.11
CA GLU A 426 38.04 -10.18 -1.92
C GLU A 426 37.66 -11.58 -2.45
N ASN A 427 36.51 -12.13 -2.03
CA ASN A 427 36.00 -13.44 -2.31
C ASN A 427 34.69 -13.47 -3.14
N GLU A 428 34.25 -12.35 -3.71
CA GLU A 428 33.08 -12.30 -4.59
C GLU A 428 33.45 -12.66 -6.03
N HIS A 429 33.05 -13.86 -6.46
CA HIS A 429 33.29 -14.41 -7.80
C HIS A 429 32.06 -14.26 -8.68
N VAL A 430 32.20 -13.62 -9.84
CA VAL A 430 31.12 -13.45 -10.82
C VAL A 430 31.37 -14.37 -12.01
N PHE A 431 30.49 -15.35 -12.20
CA PHE A 431 30.61 -16.31 -13.31
C PHE A 431 29.91 -15.77 -14.56
N HIS A 432 30.67 -15.60 -15.63
CA HIS A 432 30.17 -15.17 -16.94
C HIS A 432 30.78 -16.00 -18.09
N PHE A 433 30.06 -16.06 -19.21
CA PHE A 433 30.56 -16.70 -20.43
C PHE A 433 31.24 -15.65 -21.30
N ASP A 434 32.58 -15.62 -21.30
CA ASP A 434 33.35 -14.78 -22.22
C ASP A 434 33.63 -15.52 -23.54
N ASN A 435 33.47 -14.80 -24.66
CA ASN A 435 33.54 -15.28 -26.04
C ASN A 435 35.00 -15.44 -26.53
N GLY A 436 35.89 -15.96 -25.69
CA GLY A 436 37.31 -16.04 -26.04
C GLY A 436 38.20 -16.95 -25.19
N LYS A 437 37.72 -17.50 -24.07
CA LYS A 437 38.54 -18.35 -23.18
C LYS A 437 37.92 -19.71 -22.80
N THR A 438 36.72 -20.01 -23.27
CA THR A 438 36.10 -21.33 -23.10
C THR A 438 36.37 -22.20 -24.34
N SER A 439 37.23 -23.22 -24.20
CA SER A 439 37.48 -24.15 -25.30
C SER A 439 36.25 -25.05 -25.50
N MET A 440 35.54 -24.90 -26.62
CA MET A 440 34.59 -25.91 -27.06
C MET A 440 35.35 -27.21 -27.35
N ARG A 441 35.07 -28.29 -26.61
CA ARG A 441 35.47 -29.63 -27.05
C ARG A 441 34.33 -30.24 -27.85
N GLU A 442 34.55 -30.35 -29.16
CA GLU A 442 33.73 -31.18 -30.02
C GLU A 442 34.09 -32.67 -29.80
N GLY A 443 33.08 -33.48 -29.50
CA GLY A 443 33.17 -34.96 -29.53
C GLY A 443 32.97 -35.63 -28.17
N THR A 444 31.79 -36.23 -27.95
CA THR A 444 31.50 -37.66 -28.16
C THR A 444 30.13 -37.97 -27.55
N ASP A 445 29.10 -38.07 -28.39
CA ASP A 445 27.82 -38.80 -28.25
C ASP A 445 27.01 -38.85 -26.94
N LYS A 446 27.36 -38.09 -25.89
CA LYS A 446 26.50 -37.80 -24.73
C LYS A 446 26.83 -36.41 -24.16
N GLU A 447 25.79 -35.61 -23.95
CA GLU A 447 25.72 -34.43 -23.06
C GLU A 447 26.24 -33.06 -23.58
N ASN A 448 25.32 -32.10 -23.66
CA ASN A 448 25.54 -30.68 -23.98
C ASN A 448 26.10 -29.93 -22.76
N VAL A 449 27.40 -30.01 -22.45
CA VAL A 449 28.00 -29.37 -21.25
C VAL A 449 28.85 -28.14 -21.61
N TRP A 450 28.55 -26.95 -21.04
CA TRP A 450 29.36 -25.72 -21.15
C TRP A 450 30.16 -25.49 -19.88
N SER A 451 31.49 -25.29 -19.95
CA SER A 451 32.29 -24.96 -18.76
C SER A 451 33.15 -23.69 -18.88
N CYS A 452 33.18 -22.90 -17.81
CA CYS A 452 34.03 -21.72 -17.64
C CYS A 452 34.79 -21.79 -16.31
N THR A 453 35.97 -21.15 -16.29
CA THR A 453 36.80 -20.89 -15.10
C THR A 453 36.96 -19.37 -14.99
N ASP A 454 36.88 -18.83 -13.77
CA ASP A 454 37.07 -17.41 -13.49
C ASP A 454 38.49 -16.94 -13.88
N ASP A 455 38.64 -15.69 -14.29
CA ASP A 455 39.91 -15.06 -14.67
C ASP A 455 40.75 -14.81 -13.40
N GLY A 456 41.43 -15.86 -12.93
CA GLY A 456 42.37 -15.79 -11.80
C GLY A 456 42.32 -16.97 -10.82
N TYR A 457 41.25 -17.78 -10.85
CA TYR A 457 41.08 -18.92 -9.94
C TYR A 457 40.71 -20.20 -10.71
N THR A 458 41.70 -21.06 -10.94
CA THR A 458 41.57 -22.31 -11.70
C THR A 458 40.75 -23.41 -10.99
N GLY A 459 40.24 -23.15 -9.78
CA GLY A 459 39.57 -24.14 -8.94
C GLY A 459 38.05 -24.22 -9.09
N TYR A 460 37.39 -23.14 -9.56
CA TYR A 460 35.94 -23.14 -9.74
C TYR A 460 35.59 -23.72 -11.10
N LYS A 461 34.68 -24.69 -11.14
CA LYS A 461 34.19 -25.26 -12.40
C LYS A 461 32.69 -25.08 -12.50
N TRP A 462 32.25 -24.51 -13.61
CA TRP A 462 30.84 -24.34 -13.91
C TRP A 462 30.43 -25.22 -15.08
N GLU A 463 29.24 -25.80 -15.05
CA GLU A 463 28.72 -26.71 -16.07
C GLU A 463 27.23 -26.48 -16.32
N ILE A 464 26.81 -26.20 -17.56
CA ILE A 464 25.36 -26.18 -17.90
C ILE A 464 25.05 -27.34 -18.83
N SER A 465 24.05 -28.15 -18.48
CA SER A 465 23.51 -29.24 -19.29
C SER A 465 22.04 -29.03 -19.63
N SER A 466 21.61 -29.45 -20.82
CA SER A 466 20.19 -29.41 -21.22
C SER A 466 19.82 -30.66 -22.01
N ARG A 467 18.63 -31.20 -21.73
CA ARG A 467 18.10 -32.42 -22.33
C ARG A 467 17.38 -32.18 -23.65
N ASP A 468 16.79 -30.99 -23.82
CA ASP A 468 15.82 -30.70 -24.89
C ASP A 468 16.35 -29.73 -25.96
N ASP A 469 17.13 -28.69 -25.59
CA ASP A 469 17.70 -27.69 -26.53
C ASP A 469 19.12 -27.27 -26.10
N LYS A 470 19.99 -26.97 -27.07
CA LYS A 470 21.36 -26.47 -26.80
C LYS A 470 21.28 -25.11 -26.06
N PRO A 471 21.97 -24.92 -24.91
CA PRO A 471 22.14 -23.59 -24.33
C PRO A 471 22.78 -22.64 -25.35
N VAL A 472 22.27 -21.41 -25.45
CA VAL A 472 22.79 -20.38 -26.37
C VAL A 472 23.10 -19.12 -25.56
N LEU A 473 24.21 -18.45 -25.87
CA LEU A 473 24.48 -17.10 -25.39
C LEU A 473 23.34 -16.17 -25.78
N TYR A 474 22.80 -15.42 -24.81
CA TYR A 474 21.74 -14.47 -25.06
C TYR A 474 22.33 -13.07 -25.23
N GLY A 475 21.88 -12.35 -26.25
CA GLY A 475 22.45 -11.06 -26.65
C GLY A 475 22.14 -9.88 -25.74
N ASN A 476 21.53 -10.09 -24.57
CA ASN A 476 21.27 -9.02 -23.61
C ASN A 476 22.34 -9.04 -22.51
N ASP A 477 23.10 -7.96 -22.44
CA ASP A 477 24.10 -7.75 -21.41
C ASP A 477 23.42 -7.20 -20.13
N VAL A 478 23.99 -7.52 -18.97
CA VAL A 478 23.52 -7.12 -17.64
C VAL A 478 24.66 -6.45 -16.90
N THR A 479 24.41 -5.30 -16.29
CA THR A 479 25.38 -4.63 -15.44
C THR A 479 25.21 -5.06 -13.99
N TYR A 480 26.28 -5.58 -13.39
CA TYR A 480 26.35 -5.97 -11.98
C TYR A 480 27.67 -5.46 -11.38
N LEU A 481 27.62 -4.84 -10.20
CA LEU A 481 28.79 -4.22 -9.54
C LEU A 481 29.65 -3.34 -10.48
N GLY A 482 28.99 -2.55 -11.34
CA GLY A 482 29.65 -1.64 -12.27
C GLY A 482 30.31 -2.32 -13.49
N LYS A 483 30.23 -3.64 -13.63
CA LYS A 483 30.74 -4.41 -14.79
C LYS A 483 29.59 -4.98 -15.61
N THR A 484 29.76 -5.02 -16.93
CA THR A 484 28.74 -5.54 -17.86
C THR A 484 29.07 -6.96 -18.27
N TYR A 485 28.11 -7.87 -18.06
CA TYR A 485 28.26 -9.31 -18.28
C TYR A 485 27.23 -9.82 -19.28
N LYS A 486 27.61 -10.82 -20.09
CA LYS A 486 26.68 -11.53 -20.97
C LYS A 486 25.83 -12.51 -20.18
N THR A 487 24.54 -12.56 -20.48
CA THR A 487 23.63 -13.57 -19.90
C THR A 487 23.56 -14.82 -20.77
N PHE A 488 23.33 -15.98 -20.16
CA PHE A 488 23.08 -17.22 -20.90
C PHE A 488 21.59 -17.53 -20.93
N LYS A 489 21.07 -18.12 -22.01
CA LYS A 489 19.68 -18.56 -22.09
C LYS A 489 19.52 -20.04 -21.77
N GLY A 490 18.81 -20.36 -20.69
CA GLY A 490 18.40 -21.72 -20.33
C GLY A 490 16.98 -22.06 -20.81
N SER A 491 16.75 -23.32 -21.18
CA SER A 491 15.44 -23.89 -21.51
C SER A 491 14.83 -24.65 -20.32
N ASN A 492 13.57 -25.02 -20.42
CA ASN A 492 12.91 -25.84 -19.38
C ASN A 492 13.66 -27.16 -19.20
N GLY A 493 13.93 -27.55 -17.97
CA GLY A 493 14.67 -28.75 -17.60
C GLY A 493 16.20 -28.68 -17.73
N ALA A 494 16.78 -27.54 -18.16
CA ALA A 494 18.23 -27.39 -18.17
C ALA A 494 18.78 -27.33 -16.72
N GLN A 495 20.01 -27.79 -16.51
CA GLN A 495 20.70 -27.79 -15.22
C GLN A 495 21.98 -26.95 -15.31
N ALA A 496 22.21 -26.06 -14.34
CA ALA A 496 23.50 -25.41 -14.13
C ALA A 496 24.13 -25.96 -12.86
N LYS A 497 25.39 -26.37 -12.93
CA LYS A 497 26.16 -26.95 -11.84
C LYS A 497 27.38 -26.07 -11.57
N LEU A 498 27.53 -25.65 -10.33
CA LEU A 498 28.69 -24.95 -9.79
C LEU A 498 29.46 -25.92 -8.90
N THR A 499 30.64 -26.33 -9.36
CA THR A 499 31.59 -27.13 -8.61
C THR A 499 32.56 -26.21 -7.87
N MET A 500 32.58 -26.33 -6.55
CA MET A 500 33.42 -25.53 -5.66
C MET A 500 34.83 -26.13 -5.57
N PRO A 501 35.89 -25.33 -5.38
CA PRO A 501 37.22 -25.82 -5.05
C PRO A 501 37.23 -26.51 -3.68
N ASP A 502 38.17 -27.43 -3.46
CA ASP A 502 38.46 -27.95 -2.12
C ASP A 502 38.95 -26.80 -1.22
N GLY A 503 38.50 -26.76 0.04
CA GLY A 503 38.90 -25.68 0.97
C GLY A 503 38.08 -24.39 0.85
N VAL A 504 36.98 -24.37 0.08
CA VAL A 504 36.16 -23.17 -0.15
C VAL A 504 34.70 -23.40 0.22
N ALA A 505 34.10 -22.45 0.94
CA ALA A 505 32.69 -22.45 1.32
C ALA A 505 31.94 -21.26 0.70
N ALA A 506 30.68 -21.47 0.31
CA ALA A 506 29.78 -20.43 -0.18
C ALA A 506 29.03 -19.76 0.97
N LYS A 507 29.08 -18.44 1.06
CA LYS A 507 28.34 -17.63 2.04
C LYS A 507 27.10 -16.98 1.44
N LYS A 508 27.14 -16.66 0.15
CA LYS A 508 26.03 -16.02 -0.56
C LYS A 508 26.05 -16.38 -2.04
N ILE A 509 24.88 -16.56 -2.63
CA ILE A 509 24.69 -16.75 -4.07
C ILE A 509 23.64 -15.77 -4.56
N THR A 510 23.97 -14.99 -5.59
CA THR A 510 23.09 -13.99 -6.21
C THR A 510 22.88 -14.32 -7.68
N PHE A 511 21.63 -14.34 -8.13
CA PHE A 511 21.23 -14.48 -9.54
C PHE A 511 20.77 -13.13 -10.08
N VAL A 512 21.25 -12.72 -11.25
CA VAL A 512 20.88 -11.44 -11.89
C VAL A 512 20.48 -11.67 -13.35
N GLY A 513 19.26 -11.34 -13.75
CA GLY A 513 18.79 -11.68 -15.10
C GLY A 513 17.36 -11.27 -15.51
N TYR A 514 16.91 -11.79 -16.65
CA TYR A 514 15.61 -11.55 -17.30
C TYR A 514 14.84 -12.88 -17.52
N THR A 515 13.50 -12.83 -17.56
CA THR A 515 12.63 -13.99 -17.90
C THR A 515 11.46 -13.57 -18.79
N ASN A 516 10.95 -14.49 -19.62
CA ASN A 516 10.00 -14.22 -20.71
C ASN A 516 8.64 -14.92 -20.57
N ASP A 517 8.41 -15.81 -19.59
CA ASP A 517 7.20 -16.66 -19.54
C ASP A 517 6.22 -16.24 -18.44
N ALA A 518 4.92 -16.21 -18.78
CA ALA A 518 3.84 -15.57 -18.00
C ALA A 518 2.97 -16.54 -17.17
N GLU A 519 3.21 -17.85 -17.27
CA GLU A 519 2.28 -18.86 -16.71
C GLU A 519 2.90 -19.89 -15.77
N LEU A 520 4.12 -19.71 -15.28
CA LEU A 520 4.66 -20.57 -14.21
C LEU A 520 5.59 -19.79 -13.29
N LEU A 521 5.32 -19.90 -11.99
CA LEU A 521 6.29 -19.76 -10.92
C LEU A 521 7.57 -20.49 -11.34
N SER A 522 8.66 -19.76 -11.57
CA SER A 522 9.93 -20.37 -11.95
C SER A 522 10.41 -21.32 -10.85
N VAL A 523 10.46 -22.62 -11.13
CA VAL A 523 11.01 -23.61 -10.21
C VAL A 523 12.51 -23.78 -10.51
N LEU A 524 13.35 -23.51 -9.51
CA LEU A 524 14.72 -24.00 -9.41
C LEU A 524 14.69 -25.19 -8.46
N SER A 525 14.67 -26.42 -9.00
CA SER A 525 14.11 -27.54 -8.22
C SER A 525 15.04 -28.15 -7.16
N GLU A 526 16.36 -28.08 -7.27
CA GLU A 526 17.24 -28.82 -6.34
C GLU A 526 18.62 -28.17 -6.16
N ILE A 527 18.92 -27.64 -4.97
CA ILE A 527 20.29 -27.62 -4.44
C ILE A 527 20.40 -28.91 -3.62
N ASN A 528 21.16 -29.90 -4.09
CA ASN A 528 21.28 -31.13 -3.33
C ASN A 528 21.93 -30.86 -1.95
N GLY A 529 21.19 -31.27 -0.92
CA GLY A 529 21.42 -31.05 0.51
C GLY A 529 20.37 -30.17 1.20
N ASP A 530 19.10 -30.34 0.83
CA ASP A 530 17.87 -30.11 1.62
C ASP A 530 17.32 -28.71 1.90
N SER A 531 17.14 -27.90 0.85
CA SER A 531 16.04 -26.92 0.80
C SER A 531 15.68 -26.59 -0.66
N THR A 532 14.41 -26.75 -1.03
CA THR A 532 13.89 -26.17 -2.28
C THR A 532 13.84 -24.66 -2.14
N VAL A 533 14.65 -23.93 -2.91
CA VAL A 533 14.62 -22.46 -2.93
C VAL A 533 13.72 -22.02 -4.08
N TYR A 534 12.56 -21.42 -3.75
CA TYR A 534 11.62 -20.90 -4.74
C TYR A 534 12.05 -19.51 -5.18
N LEU A 535 12.55 -19.37 -6.41
CA LEU A 535 12.88 -18.07 -6.99
C LEU A 535 11.68 -17.57 -7.81
N THR A 536 11.09 -16.44 -7.44
CA THR A 536 10.01 -15.81 -8.23
C THR A 536 10.54 -14.58 -8.93
N PHE A 537 10.51 -14.57 -10.26
CA PHE A 537 10.81 -13.40 -11.08
C PHE A 537 9.50 -12.76 -11.53
N ASP A 538 9.34 -11.45 -11.35
CA ASP A 538 8.09 -10.74 -11.67
C ASP A 538 7.91 -10.53 -13.19
N ARG A 539 6.65 -10.48 -13.65
CA ARG A 539 6.28 -10.37 -15.07
C ARG A 539 6.54 -8.96 -15.59
N ASN A 540 7.21 -8.85 -16.74
CA ASN A 540 7.13 -7.66 -17.60
C ASN A 540 6.17 -7.89 -18.77
N THR A 541 5.10 -7.10 -18.84
CA THR A 541 4.08 -7.13 -19.92
C THR A 541 4.42 -6.26 -21.13
N SER A 542 5.64 -5.74 -21.22
CA SER A 542 6.08 -4.95 -22.37
C SER A 542 7.40 -5.48 -22.90
N ASN A 543 7.51 -5.56 -24.23
CA ASN A 543 8.73 -5.88 -24.94
C ASN A 543 9.92 -5.14 -24.31
N TYR A 544 10.85 -5.90 -23.71
CA TYR A 544 12.13 -5.43 -23.17
C TYR A 544 12.03 -4.30 -22.13
N ALA A 545 11.74 -4.65 -20.87
CA ALA A 545 12.04 -3.75 -19.76
C ALA A 545 13.55 -3.70 -19.49
N SER A 546 14.02 -2.50 -19.14
CA SER A 546 15.43 -2.06 -19.10
C SER A 546 16.19 -2.38 -17.80
N SER A 547 15.69 -3.26 -16.93
CA SER A 547 16.36 -3.56 -15.65
C SER A 547 16.28 -5.06 -15.31
N PRO A 548 17.41 -5.71 -14.99
CA PRO A 548 17.45 -7.12 -14.61
C PRO A 548 16.89 -7.32 -13.20
N ALA A 549 16.24 -8.46 -12.97
CA ALA A 549 15.82 -8.90 -11.66
C ALA A 549 17.01 -9.49 -10.88
N MET A 550 17.05 -9.27 -9.56
CA MET A 550 18.07 -9.82 -8.66
C MET A 550 17.44 -10.70 -7.60
N ILE A 551 18.05 -11.87 -7.37
CA ILE A 551 17.62 -12.79 -6.31
C ILE A 551 18.84 -13.29 -5.56
N THR A 552 18.83 -13.12 -4.25
CA THR A 552 19.97 -13.37 -3.39
C THR A 552 19.63 -14.41 -2.32
N TYR A 553 20.52 -15.37 -2.13
CA TYR A 553 20.47 -16.37 -1.08
C TYR A 553 21.70 -16.26 -0.19
N GLU A 554 21.50 -16.00 1.10
CA GLU A 554 22.55 -15.97 2.11
C GLU A 554 22.43 -17.20 3.00
N PHE A 555 23.55 -17.90 3.20
CA PHE A 555 23.60 -19.08 4.07
C PHE A 555 23.82 -18.62 5.52
N SER A 556 23.09 -19.22 6.45
CA SER A 556 23.30 -18.96 7.89
C SER A 556 24.69 -19.41 8.37
N GLU A 557 25.25 -20.41 7.70
CA GLU A 557 26.62 -20.90 7.86
C GLU A 557 27.24 -21.16 6.47
N PRO A 558 28.52 -20.84 6.23
CA PRO A 558 29.20 -21.08 4.95
C PRO A 558 29.15 -22.56 4.52
N VAL A 559 28.86 -22.81 3.25
CA VAL A 559 28.61 -24.18 2.74
C VAL A 559 29.70 -24.67 1.80
N CYS A 560 30.42 -25.72 2.19
CA CYS A 560 31.47 -26.36 1.39
C CYS A 560 30.94 -27.55 0.56
N LYS A 561 30.13 -27.28 -0.47
CA LYS A 561 29.58 -28.31 -1.39
C LYS A 561 29.42 -27.81 -2.82
N ASP A 562 29.26 -28.74 -3.77
CA ASP A 562 28.86 -28.40 -5.15
C ASP A 562 27.37 -28.02 -5.18
N PHE A 563 27.01 -27.06 -6.03
CA PHE A 563 25.63 -26.62 -6.24
C PHE A 563 25.13 -27.05 -7.61
N THR A 564 23.87 -27.47 -7.69
CA THR A 564 23.16 -27.70 -8.96
C THR A 564 21.88 -26.85 -8.94
N PHE A 565 21.43 -26.44 -10.12
CA PHE A 565 20.31 -25.53 -10.33
C PHE A 565 19.52 -26.03 -11.54
N THR A 566 18.26 -26.43 -11.38
CA THR A 566 17.44 -26.94 -12.51
C THR A 566 16.39 -25.92 -12.93
N PHE A 567 16.39 -25.45 -14.18
CA PHE A 567 15.41 -24.48 -14.67
C PHE A 567 14.06 -25.14 -14.94
N SER A 568 12.97 -24.49 -14.54
CA SER A 568 11.60 -24.95 -14.86
C SER A 568 10.80 -23.96 -15.72
N VAL A 569 11.50 -23.07 -16.42
CA VAL A 569 10.91 -22.08 -17.33
C VAL A 569 11.40 -22.32 -18.74
N LYS A 570 10.57 -22.00 -19.74
CA LYS A 570 10.93 -22.20 -21.15
C LYS A 570 12.14 -21.37 -21.58
N GLN A 571 12.32 -20.16 -21.01
CA GLN A 571 13.44 -19.25 -21.31
C GLN A 571 13.78 -18.36 -20.11
N ALA A 572 15.00 -18.45 -19.58
CA ALA A 572 15.56 -17.52 -18.59
C ALA A 572 16.96 -17.08 -19.01
N CYS A 573 17.34 -15.82 -18.74
CA CYS A 573 18.65 -15.26 -19.06
C CYS A 573 19.32 -14.63 -17.85
N PHE A 574 20.44 -15.14 -17.33
CA PHE A 574 21.04 -14.59 -16.10
C PHE A 574 22.56 -14.80 -15.98
N ILE A 575 23.15 -14.19 -14.94
CA ILE A 575 24.49 -14.45 -14.38
C ILE A 575 24.37 -14.88 -12.91
N ILE A 576 25.40 -15.53 -12.36
CA ILE A 576 25.50 -15.82 -10.92
C ILE A 576 26.74 -15.13 -10.35
N ALA A 577 26.54 -14.47 -9.22
CA ALA A 577 27.61 -14.02 -8.33
C ALA A 577 27.62 -14.88 -7.06
N LEU A 578 28.81 -15.22 -6.60
CA LEU A 578 29.07 -16.07 -5.44
C LEU A 578 30.00 -15.32 -4.49
N ASP A 579 29.55 -15.08 -3.26
CA ASP A 579 30.45 -14.70 -2.17
C ASP A 579 30.94 -15.98 -1.47
N SER A 580 32.24 -16.14 -1.40
CA SER A 580 32.89 -17.33 -0.86
C SER A 580 33.86 -17.01 0.28
N GLU A 581 34.37 -18.02 0.95
CA GLU A 581 35.47 -17.87 1.91
C GLU A 581 36.30 -19.15 1.98
N PHE A 582 37.57 -19.04 2.37
CA PHE A 582 38.43 -20.19 2.64
C PHE A 582 38.00 -20.86 3.95
N CYS A 583 37.78 -22.17 3.91
CA CYS A 583 37.53 -23.01 5.10
C CYS A 583 38.63 -24.06 5.31
N ASP A 584 38.88 -24.42 6.57
CA ASP A 584 39.77 -25.53 6.99
C ASP A 584 39.19 -26.93 6.69
N CYS A 585 38.26 -27.01 5.74
CA CYS A 585 37.59 -28.22 5.31
C CYS A 585 38.57 -29.07 4.47
N GLU A 586 39.32 -29.97 5.11
CA GLU A 586 40.42 -30.76 4.49
C GLU A 586 40.01 -31.60 3.25
N LYS A 587 38.71 -31.86 3.04
CA LYS A 587 38.10 -32.43 1.81
C LYS A 587 36.64 -31.99 1.70
N LYS A 588 36.10 -31.89 0.47
CA LYS A 588 34.65 -31.78 0.20
C LYS A 588 33.89 -32.80 1.05
N GLN A 589 32.84 -32.37 1.74
CA GLN A 589 32.03 -33.28 2.56
C GLN A 589 31.37 -34.34 1.66
N SER A 590 31.89 -35.58 1.69
CA SER A 590 31.22 -36.74 1.09
C SER A 590 30.31 -37.37 2.14
N GLY A 591 29.10 -36.85 2.28
CA GLY A 591 28.02 -37.48 3.04
C GLY A 591 28.04 -37.27 4.56
N SER A 592 27.24 -36.31 5.01
CA SER A 592 26.21 -36.34 6.07
C SER A 592 26.00 -34.90 6.52
N ASP A 593 24.74 -34.46 6.44
CA ASP A 593 24.32 -33.06 6.47
C ASP A 593 24.71 -32.32 7.76
N PRO A 594 24.91 -31.00 7.71
CA PRO A 594 24.79 -30.18 8.91
C PRO A 594 23.41 -30.42 9.52
N THR A 595 23.37 -30.93 10.75
CA THR A 595 22.16 -31.44 11.43
C THR A 595 21.22 -30.34 11.95
N SER A 596 21.41 -29.09 11.54
CA SER A 596 20.48 -28.00 11.80
C SER A 596 20.75 -26.79 10.91
N VAL A 597 19.71 -26.37 10.17
CA VAL A 597 19.52 -24.98 9.76
C VAL A 597 18.52 -24.36 10.73
N ASP A 598 18.83 -23.18 11.25
CA ASP A 598 17.90 -22.43 12.09
C ASP A 598 17.03 -21.53 11.23
N LEU A 599 15.81 -22.00 10.98
CA LEU A 599 14.70 -21.19 10.49
C LEU A 599 13.87 -20.76 11.70
N THR A 600 13.85 -19.46 12.00
CA THR A 600 12.98 -18.91 13.03
C THR A 600 11.64 -18.53 12.40
N ILE A 601 10.58 -19.28 12.72
CA ILE A 601 9.19 -18.89 12.49
C ILE A 601 8.40 -19.27 13.75
N SER A 602 7.64 -18.33 14.33
CA SER A 602 6.84 -18.56 15.53
C SER A 602 5.36 -18.25 15.30
N ASP A 603 4.45 -19.10 15.79
CA ASP A 603 3.40 -18.71 16.76
C ASP A 603 2.74 -19.93 17.48
N GLU A 604 2.16 -19.64 18.64
CA GLU A 604 1.54 -20.50 19.67
C GLU A 604 0.08 -20.91 19.35
N MET A 605 -0.43 -21.95 20.03
CA MET A 605 -1.85 -22.39 20.11
C MET A 605 -2.35 -23.62 19.30
N GLY A 606 -1.64 -24.76 19.39
CA GLY A 606 -2.20 -25.96 20.04
C GLY A 606 -3.42 -26.75 19.51
N ASN A 607 -3.78 -26.77 18.22
CA ASN A 607 -4.73 -27.79 17.68
C ASN A 607 -4.19 -28.46 16.39
N SER A 608 -4.34 -29.79 16.30
CA SER A 608 -3.73 -30.62 15.23
C SER A 608 -4.77 -31.15 14.23
N GLU A 609 -4.50 -30.96 12.94
CA GLU A 609 -5.26 -31.53 11.83
C GLU A 609 -4.33 -32.40 10.95
N TYR A 610 -4.83 -33.48 10.35
CA TYR A 610 -4.01 -34.46 9.60
C TYR A 610 -4.17 -34.29 8.09
N TYR A 611 -3.05 -34.30 7.35
CA TYR A 611 -3.02 -34.13 5.89
C TYR A 611 -2.09 -35.15 5.22
N ASP A 612 -2.38 -35.54 3.96
CA ASP A 612 -1.52 -36.41 3.15
C ASP A 612 -0.44 -35.64 2.36
N ILE A 613 0.45 -36.36 1.66
CA ILE A 613 1.59 -35.80 0.89
C ILE A 613 1.17 -34.90 -0.28
N TYR A 614 -0.14 -34.83 -0.59
CA TYR A 614 -0.71 -33.95 -1.61
C TYR A 614 -1.55 -32.82 -0.98
N GLY A 615 -1.49 -32.64 0.34
CA GLY A 615 -2.17 -31.55 1.05
C GLY A 615 -3.66 -31.78 1.33
N ARG A 616 -4.15 -33.03 1.32
CA ARG A 616 -5.57 -33.34 1.56
C ARG A 616 -5.81 -33.79 2.99
N LYS A 617 -6.88 -33.29 3.62
CA LYS A 617 -7.23 -33.59 5.02
C LYS A 617 -7.71 -35.04 5.17
N VAL A 618 -7.20 -35.77 6.16
CA VAL A 618 -7.53 -37.19 6.43
C VAL A 618 -7.99 -37.42 7.87
N SER A 619 -8.76 -38.49 8.09
CA SER A 619 -9.48 -38.70 9.35
C SER A 619 -8.74 -39.57 10.38
N GLN A 620 -7.88 -40.55 9.99
CA GLN A 620 -6.99 -41.32 10.89
C GLN A 620 -5.79 -41.98 10.15
N PRO A 621 -4.63 -42.23 10.80
CA PRO A 621 -3.40 -42.71 10.14
C PRO A 621 -3.31 -44.25 9.99
N THR A 622 -2.81 -44.73 8.85
CA THR A 622 -2.26 -46.09 8.68
C THR A 622 -0.83 -46.01 8.14
N ALA A 623 -0.02 -47.05 8.39
CA ALA A 623 1.43 -47.04 8.27
C ALA A 623 1.93 -46.56 6.88
N GLY A 624 2.80 -45.54 6.90
CA GLY A 624 3.34 -44.89 5.69
C GLY A 624 3.10 -43.38 5.58
N ILE A 625 2.83 -42.67 6.68
CA ILE A 625 2.54 -41.22 6.70
C ILE A 625 3.41 -40.51 7.75
N VAL A 626 3.94 -39.32 7.39
CA VAL A 626 4.71 -38.42 8.27
C VAL A 626 3.76 -37.50 9.05
N TYR A 627 3.93 -37.44 10.37
CA TYR A 627 3.15 -36.59 11.28
C TYR A 627 3.66 -35.15 11.26
N ILE A 628 2.78 -34.14 11.21
CA ILE A 628 3.16 -32.74 11.41
C ILE A 628 2.29 -32.15 12.53
N HIS A 629 2.93 -31.65 13.58
CA HIS A 629 2.33 -30.71 14.53
C HIS A 629 2.84 -29.32 14.19
N ALA A 630 1.97 -28.32 14.11
CA ALA A 630 2.38 -26.95 13.92
C ALA A 630 3.28 -26.52 15.09
N GLY A 631 4.55 -26.19 14.79
CA GLY A 631 5.44 -25.47 15.70
C GLY A 631 6.64 -26.21 16.32
N LYS A 632 6.93 -27.49 16.03
CA LYS A 632 8.25 -28.09 16.42
C LYS A 632 8.79 -29.12 15.38
N LYS A 633 10.13 -29.16 15.27
CA LYS A 633 10.94 -30.03 14.39
C LYS A 633 10.58 -31.52 14.56
N VAL A 634 10.35 -32.21 13.44
CA VAL A 634 10.25 -33.68 13.37
C VAL A 634 11.57 -34.21 12.81
N MET A 635 12.24 -35.10 13.55
CA MET A 635 13.33 -35.91 12.99
C MET A 635 12.72 -37.10 12.25
N ILE A 636 13.05 -37.24 10.97
CA ILE A 636 12.86 -38.47 10.22
C ILE A 636 14.25 -39.11 10.14
N ARG A 637 14.38 -40.36 10.59
CA ARG A 637 15.54 -41.19 10.27
C ARG A 637 15.33 -41.90 8.95
#